data_AF-A0A3D1I8Y4-F1
#
_entry.id   AF-A0A3D1I8Y4-F1
#
_cell.length_a   1.000
_cell.length_b   1.000
_cell.length_c   1.000
_cell.angle_alpha   90.00
_cell.angle_beta   90.00
_cell.angle_gamma   90.00
#
_symmetry.space_group_name_H-M   'P 1'
#
loop_
_entity.id
_entity.type
_entity.pdbx_description
1 polymer ?
#
loop_
_entity_poly.entity_id
_entity_poly.type
_entity_poly.pdbx_seq_one_letter_code
_entity_poly.pdbx_strand_id
1 'polypeptide(L)'
;MRRIAVIVPGWLAGAEGDSLLVRPGEALQAWSDAAAVRVVRTRPEEPVLCPDAAYLGLNPEEFHAEPGPLAAACFGAQPPWGSTVFHLSLLGTDGEAVWAPEALTDADASELVAAARVLETASVRLVEGEGADHALNTRWPPPEAEPRWPRGLTEAGYGQAVDELDPWLRSWVDDSVNLLSEHDVNRRRMDLGLRPANLLWPWGPGAARSHLPWSQDPRERPVLASGSIRLHGMARLVALPRWPRALFRGRSEAPLDRLAEMAFGESRLIVHLAEFGRARAVADPERLAWLQRWLEERLLRPILDQARKRPTRLLLAALGERVGLVGVADSERAKPNGVPFDERAVADCGAPTGFLHEAVRALFREED
;
A
#
# COMPACT_ATOMS: atom_id res chain seq x y z
N MET A 1 2.33 13.53 -24.54
CA MET A 1 1.06 13.21 -23.86
C MET A 1 1.33 12.78 -22.42
N ARG A 2 0.56 13.26 -21.44
CA ARG A 2 0.58 12.77 -20.04
C ARG A 2 -0.19 11.48 -19.92
N ARG A 3 0.22 10.60 -19.01
CA ARG A 3 -0.41 9.30 -18.72
C ARG A 3 -0.55 9.17 -17.21
N ILE A 4 -1.78 9.04 -16.73
CA ILE A 4 -2.07 8.99 -15.30
C ILE A 4 -2.98 7.81 -15.02
N ALA A 5 -2.59 6.95 -14.10
CA ALA A 5 -3.45 5.92 -13.54
C ALA A 5 -3.86 6.31 -12.12
N VAL A 6 -5.15 6.31 -11.83
CA VAL A 6 -5.68 6.44 -10.46
C VAL A 6 -6.31 5.12 -10.08
N ILE A 7 -5.70 4.45 -9.09
CA ILE A 7 -6.06 3.12 -8.63
C ILE A 7 -6.71 3.24 -7.25
N VAL A 8 -7.96 2.79 -7.13
CA VAL A 8 -8.77 2.96 -5.92
C VAL A 8 -9.31 1.59 -5.45
N PRO A 9 -8.53 0.85 -4.62
CA PRO A 9 -8.98 -0.38 -4.00
C PRO A 9 -10.16 -0.15 -3.06
N GLY A 10 -11.18 -1.00 -3.15
CA GLY A 10 -12.40 -0.91 -2.32
C GLY A 10 -13.40 0.14 -2.79
N TRP A 11 -13.20 0.74 -3.99
CA TRP A 11 -14.18 1.68 -4.53
C TRP A 11 -15.46 0.96 -4.96
N LEU A 12 -15.33 -0.18 -5.64
CA LEU A 12 -16.49 -1.03 -5.95
C LEU A 12 -16.98 -1.76 -4.70
N ALA A 13 -18.30 -1.80 -4.54
CA ALA A 13 -18.92 -2.75 -3.64
C ALA A 13 -18.72 -4.18 -4.17
N GLY A 14 -18.49 -5.12 -3.25
CA GLY A 14 -18.63 -6.54 -3.56
C GLY A 14 -20.10 -6.89 -3.83
N ALA A 15 -20.40 -8.19 -3.97
CA ALA A 15 -21.76 -8.67 -4.26
C ALA A 15 -22.84 -8.29 -3.22
N GLU A 16 -22.45 -7.86 -2.03
CA GLU A 16 -23.36 -7.62 -0.88
C GLU A 16 -23.32 -6.17 -0.33
N GLY A 17 -22.64 -5.23 -1.01
CA GLY A 17 -22.50 -3.85 -0.53
C GLY A 17 -23.27 -2.82 -1.36
N ASP A 18 -23.66 -1.72 -0.74
CA ASP A 18 -24.19 -0.57 -1.48
C ASP A 18 -23.11 0.06 -2.36
N SER A 19 -23.49 0.21 -3.62
CA SER A 19 -22.67 0.78 -4.68
C SER A 19 -22.49 2.29 -4.52
N LEU A 20 -21.24 2.77 -4.51
CA LEU A 20 -20.96 4.21 -4.42
C LEU A 20 -20.99 4.88 -5.81
N LEU A 21 -20.79 4.09 -6.87
CA LEU A 21 -20.75 4.56 -8.26
C LEU A 21 -22.14 4.72 -8.89
N VAL A 22 -23.24 4.52 -8.16
CA VAL A 22 -24.62 4.71 -8.67
C VAL A 22 -24.95 6.18 -8.93
N ARG A 23 -24.22 7.11 -8.29
CA ARG A 23 -24.42 8.55 -8.41
C ARG A 23 -23.08 9.27 -8.55
N PRO A 24 -22.38 9.13 -9.70
CA PRO A 24 -21.18 9.90 -9.94
C PRO A 24 -21.52 11.40 -9.96
N GLY A 25 -20.63 12.25 -9.44
CA GLY A 25 -20.75 13.68 -9.68
C GLY A 25 -20.40 14.04 -11.13
N GLU A 26 -20.59 15.33 -11.45
CA GLU A 26 -20.47 15.84 -12.83
C GLU A 26 -19.12 15.53 -13.49
N ALA A 27 -18.02 15.65 -12.74
CA ALA A 27 -16.68 15.41 -13.26
C ALA A 27 -16.45 13.94 -13.63
N LEU A 28 -16.89 13.01 -12.77
CA LEU A 28 -16.75 11.58 -13.03
C LEU A 28 -17.69 11.13 -14.15
N GLN A 29 -18.91 11.66 -14.21
CA GLN A 29 -19.85 11.37 -15.30
C GLN A 29 -19.29 11.84 -16.65
N ALA A 30 -18.83 13.09 -16.74
CA ALA A 30 -18.27 13.62 -17.99
C ALA A 30 -17.03 12.84 -18.46
N TRP A 31 -16.21 12.36 -17.53
CA TRP A 31 -15.09 11.47 -17.87
C TRP A 31 -15.59 10.09 -18.32
N SER A 32 -16.57 9.51 -17.65
CA SER A 32 -17.17 8.21 -17.99
C SER A 32 -17.72 8.21 -19.42
N ASP A 33 -18.41 9.28 -19.83
CA ASP A 33 -19.00 9.40 -21.17
C ASP A 33 -17.95 9.42 -22.29
N ALA A 34 -16.70 9.78 -21.97
CA ALA A 34 -15.58 9.80 -22.91
C ALA A 34 -14.65 8.57 -22.80
N ALA A 35 -14.87 7.71 -21.80
CA ALA A 35 -13.98 6.60 -21.48
C ALA A 35 -14.37 5.30 -22.20
N ALA A 36 -13.37 4.50 -22.56
CA ALA A 36 -13.56 3.09 -22.85
C ALA A 36 -13.48 2.30 -21.55
N VAL A 37 -14.59 1.72 -21.11
CA VAL A 37 -14.71 1.01 -19.82
C VAL A 37 -14.76 -0.49 -20.03
N ARG A 38 -14.09 -1.24 -19.15
CA ARG A 38 -14.08 -2.70 -19.14
C ARG A 38 -14.02 -3.26 -17.73
N VAL A 39 -14.55 -4.47 -17.57
CA VAL A 39 -14.40 -5.28 -16.36
C VAL A 39 -13.10 -6.08 -16.45
N VAL A 40 -12.27 -6.02 -15.41
CA VAL A 40 -10.99 -6.73 -15.30
C VAL A 40 -10.93 -7.57 -14.03
N ARG A 41 -10.07 -8.59 -14.04
CA ARG A 41 -9.67 -9.34 -12.84
C ARG A 41 -8.68 -8.51 -12.04
N THR A 42 -8.93 -8.35 -10.74
CA THR A 42 -8.04 -7.57 -9.84
C THR A 42 -6.92 -8.42 -9.24
N ARG A 43 -7.12 -9.74 -9.20
CA ARG A 43 -6.14 -10.72 -8.73
C ARG A 43 -6.28 -12.04 -9.51
N PRO A 44 -5.23 -12.89 -9.52
CA PRO A 44 -5.30 -14.26 -10.02
C PRO A 44 -6.33 -15.12 -9.27
N GLU A 45 -6.69 -16.27 -9.85
CA GLU A 45 -7.56 -17.26 -9.20
C GLU A 45 -6.86 -17.93 -8.02
N GLU A 46 -5.59 -18.28 -8.20
CA GLU A 46 -4.75 -18.82 -7.14
C GLU A 46 -4.24 -17.71 -6.21
N PRO A 47 -4.09 -17.99 -4.90
CA PRO A 47 -3.47 -17.06 -3.98
C PRO A 47 -2.03 -16.75 -4.40
N VAL A 48 -1.70 -15.45 -4.45
CA VAL A 48 -0.35 -14.95 -4.74
C VAL A 48 0.14 -14.05 -3.61
N LEU A 49 1.46 -13.97 -3.43
CA LEU A 49 2.10 -13.17 -2.37
C LEU A 49 1.88 -11.66 -2.57
N CYS A 50 1.85 -11.20 -3.82
CA CYS A 50 1.83 -9.78 -4.17
C CYS A 50 0.69 -9.42 -5.13
N PRO A 51 -0.59 -9.55 -4.74
CA PRO A 51 -1.71 -9.23 -5.61
C PRO A 51 -1.73 -7.75 -6.04
N ASP A 52 -1.26 -6.86 -5.17
CA ASP A 52 -1.13 -5.42 -5.41
C ASP A 52 0.02 -5.03 -6.36
N ALA A 53 0.88 -5.98 -6.75
CA ALA A 53 1.82 -5.76 -7.86
C ALA A 53 1.05 -5.36 -9.15
N ALA A 54 -0.20 -5.79 -9.29
CA ALA A 54 -1.07 -5.40 -10.38
C ALA A 54 -1.31 -3.89 -10.46
N TYR A 55 -1.26 -3.18 -9.32
CA TYR A 55 -1.48 -1.72 -9.29
C TYR A 55 -0.31 -0.97 -9.94
N LEU A 56 0.86 -1.61 -10.01
CA LEU A 56 2.05 -1.09 -10.68
C LEU A 56 2.16 -1.57 -12.15
N GLY A 57 1.21 -2.36 -12.62
CA GLY A 57 1.29 -3.01 -13.94
C GLY A 57 2.30 -4.15 -14.00
N LEU A 58 2.58 -4.81 -12.87
CA LEU A 58 3.41 -6.01 -12.77
C LEU A 58 2.51 -7.24 -12.64
N ASN A 59 2.88 -8.37 -13.26
CA ASN A 59 2.14 -9.61 -13.13
C ASN A 59 2.27 -10.17 -11.69
N PRO A 60 1.18 -10.28 -10.91
CA PRO A 60 1.23 -10.82 -9.55
C PRO A 60 1.72 -12.27 -9.45
N GLU A 61 1.55 -13.06 -10.51
CA GLU A 61 2.01 -14.45 -10.55
C GLU A 61 3.53 -14.56 -10.73
N GLU A 62 4.17 -13.51 -11.25
CA GLU A 62 5.63 -13.46 -11.49
C GLU A 62 6.37 -12.65 -10.41
N PHE A 63 5.68 -11.68 -9.79
CA PHE A 63 6.30 -10.81 -8.80
C PHE A 63 6.19 -11.41 -7.40
N HIS A 64 7.29 -11.98 -6.89
CA HIS A 64 7.33 -12.61 -5.56
C HIS A 64 8.25 -11.83 -4.61
N ALA A 65 7.67 -11.26 -3.56
CA ALA A 65 8.42 -10.65 -2.46
C ALA A 65 7.59 -10.68 -1.18
N GLU A 66 8.22 -11.12 -0.09
CA GLU A 66 7.59 -11.18 1.23
C GLU A 66 7.51 -9.81 1.90
N PRO A 67 6.66 -9.62 2.94
CA PRO A 67 6.53 -8.36 3.64
C PRO A 67 7.86 -7.77 4.13
N GLY A 68 8.79 -8.60 4.63
CA GLY A 68 10.08 -8.15 5.14
C GLY A 68 11.00 -7.53 4.08
N PRO A 69 11.33 -8.24 2.99
CA PRO A 69 12.04 -7.66 1.86
C PRO A 69 11.37 -6.40 1.30
N LEU A 70 10.03 -6.36 1.23
CA LEU A 70 9.29 -5.17 0.80
C LEU A 70 9.47 -3.99 1.77
N ALA A 71 9.39 -4.23 3.08
CA ALA A 71 9.62 -3.20 4.10
C ALA A 71 11.06 -2.67 4.04
N ALA A 72 12.06 -3.55 4.03
CA ALA A 72 13.47 -3.16 3.89
C ALA A 72 13.72 -2.35 2.62
N ALA A 73 13.16 -2.78 1.48
CA ALA A 73 13.23 -2.02 0.24
C ALA A 73 12.49 -0.67 0.33
N CYS A 74 11.34 -0.60 1.00
CA CYS A 74 10.65 0.67 1.24
C CYS A 74 11.56 1.66 1.99
N PHE A 75 12.24 1.19 3.04
CA PHE A 75 13.13 1.99 3.89
C PHE A 75 14.54 2.18 3.33
N GLY A 76 14.78 1.73 2.10
CA GLY A 76 16.02 1.99 1.37
C GLY A 76 17.18 1.06 1.71
N ALA A 77 16.96 0.05 2.55
CA ALA A 77 17.97 -0.94 2.88
C ALA A 77 18.29 -1.84 1.68
N GLN A 78 19.55 -2.29 1.64
CA GLN A 78 20.07 -3.23 0.66
C GLN A 78 20.64 -4.44 1.42
N PRO A 79 19.76 -5.32 1.93
CA PRO A 79 20.20 -6.48 2.66
C PRO A 79 21.07 -7.38 1.76
N PRO A 80 22.14 -8.00 2.29
CA PRO A 80 22.98 -8.92 1.52
C PRO A 80 22.16 -10.05 0.89
N TRP A 81 22.61 -10.55 -0.25
CA TRP A 81 21.93 -11.68 -0.90
C TRP A 81 21.85 -12.89 0.04
N GLY A 82 20.67 -13.52 0.12
CA GLY A 82 20.43 -14.69 0.97
C GLY A 82 20.17 -14.38 2.45
N SER A 83 20.17 -13.12 2.89
CA SER A 83 19.74 -12.77 4.25
C SER A 83 18.23 -12.95 4.44
N THR A 84 17.83 -13.35 5.65
CA THR A 84 16.43 -13.35 6.06
C THR A 84 16.05 -11.97 6.56
N VAL A 85 15.04 -11.38 5.95
CA VAL A 85 14.55 -10.02 6.26
C VAL A 85 13.14 -10.11 6.78
N PHE A 86 12.86 -9.44 7.90
CA PHE A 86 11.53 -9.35 8.49
C PHE A 86 10.99 -7.93 8.36
N HIS A 87 9.67 -7.82 8.23
CA HIS A 87 8.99 -6.59 8.58
C HIS A 87 8.95 -6.55 10.10
N LEU A 88 9.33 -5.42 10.68
CA LEU A 88 9.34 -5.23 12.12
C LEU A 88 8.28 -4.20 12.51
N SER A 89 7.35 -4.57 13.38
CA SER A 89 6.33 -3.65 13.88
C SER A 89 6.59 -3.31 15.35
N LEU A 90 6.58 -2.01 15.67
CA LEU A 90 6.61 -1.50 17.04
C LEU A 90 5.18 -1.52 17.60
N LEU A 91 4.96 -2.39 18.58
CA LEU A 91 3.71 -2.66 19.25
C LEU A 91 3.83 -2.36 20.75
N GLY A 92 2.74 -2.49 21.49
CA GLY A 92 2.78 -2.51 22.95
C GLY A 92 2.29 -3.82 23.52
N THR A 93 2.82 -4.19 24.69
CA THR A 93 2.41 -5.35 25.47
C THR A 93 2.61 -5.12 26.97
N ASP A 94 1.79 -5.80 27.78
CA ASP A 94 1.94 -5.95 29.24
C ASP A 94 2.41 -7.37 29.63
N GLY A 95 2.74 -8.20 28.65
CA GLY A 95 3.11 -9.61 28.83
C GLY A 95 1.94 -10.58 28.62
N GLU A 96 0.69 -10.09 28.65
CA GLU A 96 -0.51 -10.92 28.41
C GLU A 96 -1.18 -10.52 27.08
N ALA A 97 -1.38 -9.22 26.87
CA ALA A 97 -2.04 -8.65 25.72
C ALA A 97 -1.07 -7.91 24.78
N VAL A 98 -1.48 -7.74 23.53
CA VAL A 98 -0.78 -6.91 22.53
C VAL A 98 -1.74 -5.91 21.92
N TRP A 99 -1.25 -4.71 21.68
CA TRP A 99 -1.99 -3.65 21.00
C TRP A 99 -1.13 -2.86 20.02
N ALA A 100 -1.81 -2.21 19.07
CA ALA A 100 -1.20 -1.18 18.24
C ALA A 100 -1.03 0.11 19.08
N PRO A 101 0.15 0.76 19.07
CA PRO A 101 0.38 1.95 19.88
C PRO A 101 -0.50 3.13 19.45
N GLU A 102 -1.31 3.64 20.38
CA GLU A 102 -2.15 4.80 20.15
C GLU A 102 -1.33 6.09 20.13
N ALA A 103 -1.65 7.01 19.20
CA ALA A 103 -1.02 8.32 19.09
C ALA A 103 0.53 8.29 19.11
N LEU A 104 1.14 7.23 18.57
CA LEU A 104 2.59 7.14 18.47
C LEU A 104 3.11 8.15 17.44
N THR A 105 3.94 9.08 17.89
CA THR A 105 4.57 10.07 17.01
C THR A 105 5.80 9.49 16.31
N ASP A 106 6.16 10.01 15.14
CA ASP A 106 7.39 9.57 14.45
C ASP A 106 8.65 9.86 15.29
N ALA A 107 8.63 10.90 16.13
CA ALA A 107 9.72 11.22 17.05
C ALA A 107 9.87 10.17 18.15
N ASP A 108 8.77 9.80 18.81
CA ASP A 108 8.77 8.75 19.85
C ASP A 108 9.20 7.41 19.27
N ALA A 109 8.70 7.05 18.08
CA ALA A 109 9.06 5.81 17.41
C ALA A 109 10.56 5.77 17.05
N SER A 110 11.11 6.86 16.53
CA SER A 110 12.55 6.96 16.22
C SER A 110 13.40 6.87 17.49
N GLU A 111 12.99 7.50 18.60
CA GLU A 111 13.69 7.41 19.88
C GLU A 111 13.70 5.97 20.44
N LEU A 112 12.55 5.28 20.40
CA LEU A 112 12.43 3.87 20.83
C LEU A 112 13.26 2.93 19.95
N VAL A 113 13.23 3.09 18.64
CA VAL A 113 14.04 2.26 17.73
C VAL A 113 15.53 2.56 17.85
N ALA A 114 15.90 3.80 18.11
CA ALA A 114 17.28 4.15 18.42
C ALA A 114 17.76 3.47 19.71
N ALA A 115 16.93 3.42 20.76
CA ALA A 115 17.23 2.69 21.98
C ALA A 115 17.39 1.19 21.73
N ALA A 116 16.54 0.61 20.88
CA ALA A 116 16.58 -0.80 20.51
C ALA A 116 17.83 -1.23 19.72
N ARG A 117 18.65 -0.29 19.22
CA ARG A 117 19.90 -0.62 18.52
C ARG A 117 20.91 -1.38 19.37
N VAL A 118 20.78 -1.36 20.70
CA VAL A 118 21.61 -2.19 21.59
C VAL A 118 21.38 -3.69 21.37
N LEU A 119 20.26 -4.08 20.77
CA LEU A 119 19.93 -5.47 20.40
C LEU A 119 20.56 -5.90 19.07
N GLU A 120 21.25 -5.01 18.37
CA GLU A 120 21.95 -5.36 17.14
C GLU A 120 23.18 -6.23 17.41
N THR A 121 23.43 -7.18 16.51
CA THR A 121 24.59 -8.07 16.57
C THR A 121 25.23 -8.18 15.18
N ALA A 122 26.35 -8.91 15.05
CA ALA A 122 26.91 -9.20 13.73
C ALA A 122 25.91 -9.89 12.76
N SER A 123 24.91 -10.56 13.32
CA SER A 123 23.88 -11.31 12.59
C SER A 123 22.53 -10.61 12.54
N VAL A 124 22.34 -9.47 13.21
CA VAL A 124 21.04 -8.79 13.35
C VAL A 124 21.25 -7.28 13.23
N ARG A 125 20.55 -6.66 12.28
CA ARG A 125 20.59 -5.21 12.05
C ARG A 125 19.19 -4.66 11.95
N LEU A 126 18.91 -3.60 12.71
CA LEU A 126 17.67 -2.86 12.60
C LEU A 126 17.77 -1.94 11.39
N VAL A 127 16.71 -1.95 10.59
CA VAL A 127 16.50 -0.99 9.50
C VAL A 127 15.45 -0.02 10.00
N GLU A 128 15.89 1.20 10.30
CA GLU A 128 15.00 2.26 10.74
C GLU A 128 14.01 2.59 9.61
N GLY A 129 12.74 2.27 9.87
CA GLY A 129 11.61 2.68 9.06
C GLY A 129 10.97 3.99 9.52
N GLU A 130 9.65 4.01 9.57
CA GLU A 130 8.88 5.24 9.72
C GLU A 130 7.56 4.94 10.44
N GLY A 131 7.23 5.66 11.51
CA GLY A 131 6.12 5.32 12.41
C GLY A 131 6.37 4.01 13.16
N ALA A 132 5.35 3.17 13.27
CA ALA A 132 5.47 1.85 13.92
C ALA A 132 6.10 0.76 13.01
N ASP A 133 6.39 1.05 11.74
CA ASP A 133 6.86 0.07 10.78
C ASP A 133 8.35 0.26 10.47
N HIS A 134 9.13 -0.80 10.65
CA HIS A 134 10.57 -0.88 10.45
C HIS A 134 10.92 -2.20 9.74
N ALA A 135 12.20 -2.54 9.62
CA ALA A 135 12.59 -3.87 9.16
C ALA A 135 13.76 -4.42 9.99
N LEU A 136 13.91 -5.74 9.97
CA LEU A 136 14.99 -6.44 10.64
C LEU A 136 15.74 -7.27 9.61
N ASN A 137 17.01 -6.93 9.37
CA ASN A 137 17.88 -7.69 8.47
C ASN A 137 18.73 -8.66 9.29
N THR A 138 18.69 -9.93 8.93
CA THR A 138 19.27 -10.99 9.76
C THR A 138 20.07 -11.98 8.92
N ARG A 139 21.07 -12.60 9.55
CA ARG A 139 21.74 -13.81 9.05
C ARG A 139 21.20 -15.08 9.69
N TRP A 140 20.05 -14.97 10.37
CA TRP A 140 19.37 -16.13 10.92
C TRP A 140 18.80 -17.00 9.78
N PRO A 141 18.68 -18.32 10.01
CA PRO A 141 17.93 -19.15 9.09
C PRO A 141 16.49 -18.62 8.97
N PRO A 142 15.80 -18.88 7.85
CA PRO A 142 14.35 -18.72 7.80
C PRO A 142 13.72 -19.46 8.99
N PRO A 143 12.75 -18.86 9.68
CA PRO A 143 12.15 -19.48 10.84
C PRO A 143 11.38 -20.75 10.45
N GLU A 144 11.30 -21.72 11.36
CA GLU A 144 10.54 -22.96 11.11
C GLU A 144 9.03 -22.68 11.05
N ALA A 145 8.56 -21.77 11.91
CA ALA A 145 7.20 -21.26 11.92
C ALA A 145 7.21 -19.76 11.62
N GLU A 146 6.41 -19.33 10.63
CA GLU A 146 6.32 -17.92 10.31
C GLU A 146 5.66 -17.13 11.46
N PRO A 147 6.30 -16.05 11.95
CA PRO A 147 5.69 -15.21 12.95
C PRO A 147 4.36 -14.63 12.46
N ARG A 148 3.36 -14.65 13.35
CA ARG A 148 2.01 -14.18 13.03
C ARG A 148 2.03 -12.70 12.63
N TRP A 149 1.14 -12.34 11.71
CA TRP A 149 0.95 -10.95 11.31
C TRP A 149 0.45 -10.11 12.50
N PRO A 150 0.91 -8.86 12.67
CA PRO A 150 0.51 -8.01 13.80
C PRO A 150 -1.01 -7.85 13.96
N ARG A 151 -1.75 -7.80 12.84
CA ARG A 151 -3.22 -7.72 12.87
C ARG A 151 -3.91 -9.01 13.34
N GLY A 152 -3.20 -10.13 13.29
CA GLY A 152 -3.63 -11.42 13.82
C GLY A 152 -3.20 -11.65 15.27
N LEU A 153 -2.38 -10.77 15.85
CA LEU A 153 -2.08 -10.77 17.27
C LEU A 153 -3.26 -10.14 18.01
N THR A 154 -4.16 -10.98 18.49
CA THR A 154 -5.23 -10.58 19.40
C THR A 154 -4.70 -10.63 20.84
N GLU A 155 -5.39 -9.94 21.75
CA GLU A 155 -5.06 -9.98 23.19
C GLU A 155 -5.02 -11.42 23.73
N ALA A 156 -5.85 -12.33 23.22
CA ALA A 156 -5.85 -13.75 23.63
C ALA A 156 -4.81 -14.62 22.89
N GLY A 157 -4.18 -14.12 21.83
CA GLY A 157 -3.32 -14.90 20.93
C GLY A 157 -1.82 -14.66 21.09
N TYR A 158 -1.40 -13.68 21.88
CA TYR A 158 0.00 -13.27 21.98
C TYR A 158 0.90 -14.36 22.59
N GLY A 159 0.54 -14.90 23.75
CA GLY A 159 1.35 -15.95 24.41
C GLY A 159 1.58 -17.16 23.50
N GLN A 160 0.52 -17.63 22.83
CA GLN A 160 0.64 -18.70 21.83
C GLN A 160 1.56 -18.30 20.67
N ALA A 161 1.43 -17.07 20.16
CA ALA A 161 2.26 -16.59 19.06
C ALA A 161 3.75 -16.54 19.46
N VAL A 162 4.07 -16.17 20.70
CA VAL A 162 5.43 -16.17 21.26
C VAL A 162 5.96 -17.59 21.42
N ASP A 163 5.13 -18.53 21.88
CA ASP A 163 5.51 -19.94 22.04
C ASP A 163 5.75 -20.65 20.70
N GLU A 164 5.13 -20.17 19.62
CA GLU A 164 5.35 -20.65 18.25
C GLU A 164 6.64 -20.09 17.62
N LEU A 165 7.26 -19.05 18.20
CA LEU A 165 8.51 -18.49 17.67
C LEU A 165 9.70 -19.41 17.91
N ASP A 166 10.64 -19.40 16.97
CA ASP A 166 11.96 -19.98 17.19
C ASP A 166 12.64 -19.38 18.44
N PRO A 167 13.41 -20.15 19.22
CA PRO A 167 13.99 -19.69 20.48
C PRO A 167 14.84 -18.42 20.37
N TRP A 168 15.59 -18.26 19.27
CA TRP A 168 16.41 -17.08 19.04
C TRP A 168 15.57 -15.83 18.73
N LEU A 169 14.42 -16.01 18.07
CA LEU A 169 13.52 -14.91 17.74
C LEU A 169 12.72 -14.50 18.97
N ARG A 170 12.24 -15.47 19.74
CA ARG A 170 11.60 -15.26 21.04
C ARG A 170 12.50 -14.46 21.98
N SER A 171 13.75 -14.89 22.16
CA SER A 171 14.71 -14.17 23.00
C SER A 171 14.86 -12.71 22.57
N TRP A 172 14.97 -12.45 21.26
CA TRP A 172 15.11 -11.09 20.75
C TRP A 172 13.85 -10.24 20.98
N VAL A 173 12.67 -10.84 20.83
CA VAL A 173 11.37 -10.20 21.13
C VAL A 173 11.27 -9.88 22.63
N ASP A 174 11.58 -10.83 23.51
CA ASP A 174 11.55 -10.64 24.95
C ASP A 174 12.55 -9.56 25.40
N ASP A 175 13.76 -9.54 24.82
CA ASP A 175 14.77 -8.51 25.07
C ASP A 175 14.27 -7.12 24.67
N SER A 176 13.48 -7.00 23.59
CA SER A 176 12.86 -5.74 23.18
C SER A 176 11.87 -5.21 24.23
N VAL A 177 11.05 -6.09 24.80
CA VAL A 177 10.09 -5.74 25.85
C VAL A 177 10.82 -5.30 27.11
N ASN A 178 11.82 -6.07 27.55
CA ASN A 178 12.61 -5.75 28.73
C ASN A 178 13.32 -4.39 28.59
N LEU A 179 13.88 -4.12 27.41
CA LEU A 179 14.59 -2.89 27.14
C LEU A 179 13.66 -1.67 27.07
N LEU A 180 12.54 -1.78 26.35
CA LEU A 180 11.73 -0.63 25.98
C LEU A 180 10.67 -0.28 27.02
N SER A 181 10.25 -1.21 27.89
CA SER A 181 9.17 -0.96 28.86
C SER A 181 9.47 0.21 29.80
N GLU A 182 10.71 0.31 30.29
CA GLU A 182 11.15 1.37 31.20
C GLU A 182 11.79 2.58 30.48
N HIS A 183 11.74 2.60 29.15
CA HIS A 183 12.31 3.70 28.37
C HIS A 183 11.57 5.02 28.66
N ASP A 184 12.28 6.15 28.66
CA ASP A 184 11.73 7.47 29.00
C ASP A 184 10.49 7.83 28.17
N VAL A 185 10.49 7.50 26.88
CA VAL A 185 9.32 7.63 26.00
C VAL A 185 8.11 6.90 26.58
N ASN A 186 8.26 5.64 26.97
CA ASN A 186 7.16 4.84 27.49
C ASN A 186 6.71 5.29 28.88
N ARG A 187 7.64 5.77 29.73
CA ARG A 187 7.30 6.41 31.00
C ARG A 187 6.44 7.66 30.78
N ARG A 188 6.85 8.56 29.88
CA ARG A 188 6.06 9.75 29.50
C ARG A 188 4.70 9.38 28.92
N ARG A 189 4.63 8.33 28.08
CA ARG A 189 3.36 7.84 27.52
C ARG A 189 2.41 7.38 28.63
N MET A 190 2.90 6.61 29.59
CA MET A 190 2.12 6.13 30.73
C MET A 190 1.66 7.29 31.64
N ASP A 191 2.50 8.29 31.88
CA ASP A 191 2.14 9.50 32.63
C ASP A 191 0.98 10.28 31.96
N LEU A 192 0.86 10.19 30.63
CA LEU A 192 -0.22 10.76 29.83
C LEU A 192 -1.45 9.85 29.71
N GLY A 193 -1.46 8.69 30.37
CA GLY A 193 -2.54 7.70 30.28
C GLY A 193 -2.56 6.94 28.94
N LEU A 194 -1.49 7.02 28.15
CA LEU A 194 -1.33 6.24 26.92
C LEU A 194 -0.62 4.91 27.23
N ARG A 195 -0.96 3.88 26.45
CA ARG A 195 -0.29 2.58 26.55
C ARG A 195 1.14 2.63 25.97
N PRO A 196 2.10 1.86 26.54
CA PRO A 196 3.47 1.85 26.05
C PRO A 196 3.58 1.23 24.65
N ALA A 197 4.67 1.55 23.97
CA ALA A 197 5.14 0.96 22.74
C ALA A 197 6.50 0.30 23.01
N ASN A 198 6.47 -0.93 23.50
CA ASN A 198 7.63 -1.65 24.06
C ASN A 198 7.93 -2.97 23.35
N LEU A 199 7.14 -3.40 22.38
CA LEU A 199 7.28 -4.69 21.72
C LEU A 199 7.78 -4.50 20.28
N LEU A 200 8.94 -5.06 19.95
CA LEU A 200 9.37 -5.17 18.55
C LEU A 200 8.98 -6.54 18.01
N TRP A 201 7.96 -6.60 17.15
CA TRP A 201 7.44 -7.85 16.61
C TRP A 201 7.88 -8.07 15.15
N PRO A 202 8.78 -9.02 14.88
CA PRO A 202 9.21 -9.38 13.53
C PRO A 202 8.18 -10.31 12.86
N TRP A 203 7.87 -10.08 11.59
CA TRP A 203 6.93 -10.89 10.80
C TRP A 203 7.21 -10.83 9.30
N GLY A 204 6.56 -11.72 8.54
CA GLY A 204 6.71 -11.82 7.09
C GLY A 204 8.16 -12.03 6.64
N PRO A 205 8.85 -13.08 7.14
CA PRO A 205 10.23 -13.37 6.79
C PRO A 205 10.36 -13.57 5.28
N GLY A 206 11.44 -13.06 4.69
CA GLY A 206 11.75 -13.37 3.30
C GLY A 206 13.20 -13.14 2.92
N ALA A 207 13.63 -13.86 1.90
CA ALA A 207 14.95 -13.70 1.33
C ALA A 207 15.07 -12.40 0.53
N ALA A 208 16.18 -11.69 0.68
CA ALA A 208 16.53 -10.57 -0.20
C ALA A 208 16.73 -11.05 -1.65
N ARG A 209 15.95 -10.49 -2.60
CA ARG A 209 15.99 -10.84 -4.03
C ARG A 209 16.12 -9.61 -4.91
N SER A 210 16.76 -9.78 -6.07
CA SER A 210 16.81 -8.78 -7.13
C SER A 210 15.64 -8.96 -8.10
N HIS A 211 15.08 -7.86 -8.56
CA HIS A 211 14.05 -7.85 -9.61
C HIS A 211 14.56 -7.08 -10.83
N LEU A 212 14.05 -7.42 -12.01
CA LEU A 212 14.28 -6.61 -13.20
C LEU A 212 13.60 -5.24 -13.05
N PRO A 213 14.19 -4.18 -13.61
CA PRO A 213 13.54 -2.87 -13.59
C PRO A 213 12.22 -2.91 -14.37
N TRP A 214 11.28 -2.06 -13.97
CA TRP A 214 9.94 -2.00 -14.57
C TRP A 214 10.00 -1.77 -16.09
N SER A 215 10.91 -0.89 -16.54
CA SER A 215 11.34 -0.75 -17.93
C SER A 215 12.86 -0.56 -17.99
N GLN A 216 13.47 -1.01 -19.07
CA GLN A 216 14.89 -0.78 -19.34
C GLN A 216 15.19 0.72 -19.51
N ASP A 217 14.27 1.47 -20.13
CA ASP A 217 14.38 2.93 -20.24
C ASP A 217 13.78 3.61 -18.98
N PRO A 218 14.57 4.32 -18.17
CA PRO A 218 14.07 5.06 -17.02
C PRO A 218 12.99 6.10 -17.36
N ARG A 219 12.95 6.63 -18.59
CA ARG A 219 11.98 7.64 -19.05
C ARG A 219 10.57 7.08 -19.23
N GLU A 220 10.44 5.77 -19.39
CA GLU A 220 9.16 5.08 -19.50
C GLU A 220 8.54 4.75 -18.14
N ARG A 221 9.34 4.82 -17.07
CA ARG A 221 8.92 4.41 -15.72
C ARG A 221 7.95 5.43 -15.13
N PRO A 222 6.73 5.02 -14.74
CA PRO A 222 5.82 5.91 -14.03
C PRO A 222 6.33 6.23 -12.63
N VAL A 223 6.03 7.43 -12.15
CA VAL A 223 6.22 7.80 -10.75
C VAL A 223 5.09 7.21 -9.91
N LEU A 224 5.41 6.57 -8.78
CA LEU A 224 4.42 6.08 -7.81
C LEU A 224 4.10 7.16 -6.76
N ALA A 225 2.81 7.44 -6.58
CA ALA A 225 2.26 8.24 -5.50
C ALA A 225 1.37 7.34 -4.62
N SER A 226 1.89 6.92 -3.46
CA SER A 226 1.21 6.02 -2.53
C SER A 226 1.71 6.17 -1.10
N GLY A 227 0.87 5.88 -0.11
CA GLY A 227 1.29 5.74 1.29
C GLY A 227 1.74 4.32 1.68
N SER A 228 1.51 3.33 0.80
CA SER A 228 1.70 1.90 1.11
C SER A 228 3.19 1.51 1.15
N ILE A 229 3.60 0.87 2.25
CA ILE A 229 4.94 0.26 2.40
C ILE A 229 5.18 -0.77 1.30
N ARG A 230 4.20 -1.65 1.07
CA ARG A 230 4.33 -2.75 0.11
C ARG A 230 4.55 -2.22 -1.30
N LEU A 231 3.73 -1.28 -1.76
CA LEU A 231 3.90 -0.66 -3.09
C LEU A 231 5.21 0.13 -3.19
N HIS A 232 5.65 0.81 -2.13
CA HIS A 232 6.94 1.50 -2.12
C HIS A 232 8.13 0.55 -2.18
N GLY A 233 8.03 -0.60 -1.50
CA GLY A 233 9.00 -1.69 -1.58
C GLY A 233 9.09 -2.25 -2.98
N MET A 234 7.94 -2.63 -3.57
CA MET A 234 7.87 -3.12 -4.95
C MET A 234 8.44 -2.11 -5.94
N ALA A 235 8.03 -0.84 -5.83
CA ALA A 235 8.54 0.24 -6.65
C ALA A 235 10.05 0.40 -6.53
N ARG A 236 10.67 0.21 -5.34
CA ARG A 236 12.14 0.20 -5.24
C ARG A 236 12.74 -0.94 -6.03
N LEU A 237 12.21 -2.15 -5.82
CA LEU A 237 12.76 -3.38 -6.37
C LEU A 237 12.75 -3.35 -7.90
N VAL A 238 11.72 -2.75 -8.50
CA VAL A 238 11.62 -2.54 -9.95
C VAL A 238 12.07 -1.14 -10.42
N ALA A 239 12.81 -0.41 -9.58
CA ALA A 239 13.42 0.88 -9.90
C ALA A 239 12.44 1.97 -10.45
N LEU A 240 11.20 1.97 -9.95
CA LEU A 240 10.24 3.04 -10.17
C LEU A 240 10.55 4.26 -9.27
N PRO A 241 10.50 5.49 -9.82
CA PRO A 241 10.51 6.70 -9.02
C PRO A 241 9.25 6.80 -8.16
N ARG A 242 9.33 7.53 -7.04
CA ARG A 242 8.28 7.55 -6.01
C ARG A 242 8.23 8.94 -5.39
N TRP A 243 7.02 9.41 -5.08
CA TRP A 243 6.85 10.56 -4.20
C TRP A 243 7.08 10.17 -2.73
N PRO A 244 7.41 11.11 -1.83
CA PRO A 244 7.60 10.81 -0.41
C PRO A 244 6.32 10.24 0.24
N ARG A 245 6.45 9.17 1.04
CA ARG A 245 5.33 8.56 1.77
C ARG A 245 4.68 9.49 2.79
N ALA A 246 5.47 10.39 3.39
CA ALA A 246 5.00 11.38 4.35
C ALA A 246 3.88 12.28 3.78
N LEU A 247 3.76 12.41 2.45
CA LEU A 247 2.62 13.10 1.83
C LEU A 247 1.28 12.42 2.16
N PHE A 248 1.27 11.12 2.43
CA PHE A 248 0.09 10.32 2.72
C PHE A 248 -0.09 10.02 4.22
N ARG A 249 0.78 10.56 5.10
CA ARG A 249 0.79 10.30 6.54
C ARG A 249 0.12 11.40 7.36
N GLY A 250 -0.32 11.04 8.58
CA GLY A 250 -0.68 11.98 9.65
C GLY A 250 -2.00 12.74 9.45
N ARG A 251 -2.70 12.50 8.35
CA ARG A 251 -4.06 12.97 8.12
C ARG A 251 -4.93 11.73 7.91
N SER A 252 -6.18 11.79 8.34
CA SER A 252 -7.19 10.76 8.03
C SER A 252 -7.28 10.46 6.53
N GLU A 253 -6.73 11.34 5.69
CA GLU A 253 -6.77 11.36 4.24
C GLU A 253 -5.49 11.92 3.58
N ALA A 254 -5.14 11.42 2.39
CA ALA A 254 -4.07 11.97 1.55
C ALA A 254 -4.39 13.40 1.06
N PRO A 255 -3.49 14.38 0.99
CA PRO A 255 -3.81 15.75 0.56
C PRO A 255 -4.05 15.82 -0.96
N LEU A 256 -5.23 15.40 -1.45
CA LEU A 256 -5.52 15.28 -2.88
C LEU A 256 -5.30 16.57 -3.66
N ASP A 257 -5.60 17.74 -3.09
CA ASP A 257 -5.31 19.04 -3.72
C ASP A 257 -3.82 19.15 -4.09
N ARG A 258 -2.94 18.84 -3.13
CA ARG A 258 -1.49 18.84 -3.34
C ARG A 258 -1.05 17.76 -4.32
N LEU A 259 -1.67 16.58 -4.27
CA LEU A 259 -1.37 15.50 -5.22
C LEU A 259 -1.78 15.89 -6.64
N ALA A 260 -2.91 16.58 -6.82
CA ALA A 260 -3.36 17.10 -8.11
C ALA A 260 -2.38 18.13 -8.65
N GLU A 261 -1.95 19.10 -7.83
CA GLU A 261 -0.95 20.10 -8.20
C GLU A 261 0.38 19.45 -8.63
N MET A 262 0.89 18.51 -7.83
CA MET A 262 2.12 17.78 -8.14
C MET A 262 1.97 16.93 -9.41
N ALA A 263 0.79 16.34 -9.63
CA ALA A 263 0.53 15.53 -10.82
C ALA A 263 0.68 16.33 -12.12
N PHE A 264 0.49 17.66 -12.10
CA PHE A 264 0.64 18.50 -13.29
C PHE A 264 2.08 18.52 -13.84
N GLY A 265 3.07 18.34 -12.98
CA GLY A 265 4.48 18.23 -13.36
C GLY A 265 4.83 16.88 -14.00
N GLU A 266 4.09 15.83 -13.70
CA GLU A 266 4.44 14.47 -14.10
C GLU A 266 3.87 14.08 -15.47
N SER A 267 4.73 13.45 -16.29
CA SER A 267 4.30 12.87 -17.56
C SER A 267 3.70 11.48 -17.42
N ARG A 268 4.14 10.71 -16.41
CA ARG A 268 3.73 9.31 -16.18
C ARG A 268 3.56 9.11 -14.67
N LEU A 269 2.33 8.89 -14.21
CA LEU A 269 2.01 8.86 -12.79
C LEU A 269 1.04 7.72 -12.46
N ILE A 270 1.32 6.98 -11.39
CA ILE A 270 0.40 6.04 -10.76
C ILE A 270 0.04 6.61 -9.39
N VAL A 271 -1.23 6.93 -9.17
CA VAL A 271 -1.79 7.36 -7.88
C VAL A 271 -2.55 6.17 -7.29
N HIS A 272 -2.23 5.81 -6.05
CA HIS A 272 -2.92 4.74 -5.32
C HIS A 272 -3.55 5.28 -4.03
N LEU A 273 -4.85 5.07 -3.87
CA LEU A 273 -5.66 5.59 -2.76
C LEU A 273 -6.26 4.42 -1.95
N ALA A 274 -5.64 4.08 -0.82
CA ALA A 274 -6.02 2.94 0.00
C ALA A 274 -7.21 3.21 0.94
N GLU A 275 -7.62 4.47 1.06
CA GLU A 275 -8.59 4.97 2.02
C GLU A 275 -9.97 4.33 1.84
N PHE A 276 -10.37 4.05 0.60
CA PHE A 276 -11.65 3.40 0.28
C PHE A 276 -11.68 1.96 0.82
N GLY A 277 -10.65 1.16 0.54
CA GLY A 277 -10.52 -0.19 1.10
C GLY A 277 -10.49 -0.20 2.62
N ARG A 278 -9.84 0.80 3.25
CA ARG A 278 -9.83 0.95 4.71
C ARG A 278 -11.22 1.27 5.27
N ALA A 279 -11.93 2.23 4.69
CA ALA A 279 -13.29 2.59 5.12
C ALA A 279 -14.26 1.41 4.95
N ARG A 280 -14.11 0.63 3.87
CA ARG A 280 -14.92 -0.57 3.63
C ARG A 280 -14.62 -1.67 4.65
N ALA A 281 -13.37 -1.87 5.04
CA ALA A 281 -12.98 -2.87 6.03
C ALA A 281 -13.58 -2.65 7.43
N VAL A 282 -13.97 -1.42 7.75
CA VAL A 282 -14.66 -1.07 9.02
C VAL A 282 -16.15 -0.75 8.83
N ALA A 283 -16.70 -1.06 7.64
CA ALA A 283 -18.10 -0.82 7.28
C ALA A 283 -18.58 0.62 7.56
N ASP A 284 -17.82 1.62 7.09
CA ASP A 284 -18.13 3.06 7.24
C ASP A 284 -18.65 3.67 5.92
N PRO A 285 -19.97 3.60 5.66
CA PRO A 285 -20.56 4.09 4.40
C PRO A 285 -20.54 5.62 4.27
N GLU A 286 -20.63 6.35 5.39
CA GLU A 286 -20.57 7.82 5.38
C GLU A 286 -19.20 8.29 4.91
N ARG A 287 -18.14 7.67 5.43
CA ARG A 287 -16.77 7.95 5.00
C ARG A 287 -16.53 7.58 3.54
N LEU A 288 -17.09 6.47 3.07
CA LEU A 288 -17.01 6.07 1.67
C LEU A 288 -17.65 7.10 0.72
N ALA A 289 -18.86 7.59 1.04
CA ALA A 289 -19.54 8.62 0.26
C ALA A 289 -18.80 9.97 0.30
N TRP A 290 -18.21 10.31 1.45
CA TRP A 290 -17.35 11.48 1.58
C TRP A 290 -16.06 11.35 0.74
N LEU A 291 -15.38 10.21 0.80
CA LEU A 291 -14.16 9.92 0.03
C LEU A 291 -14.40 10.03 -1.47
N GLN A 292 -15.55 9.59 -1.98
CA GLN A 292 -15.89 9.72 -3.39
C GLN A 292 -16.01 11.19 -3.81
N ARG A 293 -16.83 11.98 -3.12
CA ARG A 293 -16.97 13.43 -3.42
C ARG A 293 -15.61 14.12 -3.38
N TRP A 294 -14.83 13.78 -2.38
CA TRP A 294 -13.50 14.34 -2.19
C TRP A 294 -12.52 13.94 -3.31
N LEU A 295 -12.52 12.67 -3.76
CA LEU A 295 -11.77 12.22 -4.93
C LEU A 295 -12.15 13.00 -6.19
N GLU A 296 -13.45 13.15 -6.44
CA GLU A 296 -13.97 13.84 -7.61
C GLU A 296 -13.61 15.32 -7.62
N GLU A 297 -13.83 16.02 -6.51
CA GLU A 297 -13.60 17.46 -6.39
C GLU A 297 -12.11 17.84 -6.32
N ARG A 298 -11.31 17.05 -5.58
CA ARG A 298 -9.95 17.43 -5.18
C ARG A 298 -8.85 16.80 -6.02
N LEU A 299 -9.15 15.73 -6.76
CA LEU A 299 -8.18 15.10 -7.67
C LEU A 299 -8.67 15.03 -9.11
N LEU A 300 -9.84 14.44 -9.35
CA LEU A 300 -10.30 14.20 -10.73
C LEU A 300 -10.60 15.49 -11.47
N ARG A 301 -11.43 16.37 -10.90
CA ARG A 301 -11.78 17.65 -11.54
C ARG A 301 -10.54 18.49 -11.90
N PRO A 302 -9.57 18.74 -10.99
CA PRO A 302 -8.33 19.43 -11.36
C PRO A 302 -7.54 18.76 -12.48
N ILE A 303 -7.46 17.43 -12.50
CA ILE A 303 -6.78 16.67 -13.58
C ILE A 303 -7.51 16.87 -14.92
N LEU A 304 -8.84 16.74 -14.93
CA LEU A 304 -9.66 16.89 -16.14
C LEU A 304 -9.62 18.33 -16.69
N ASP A 305 -9.66 19.33 -15.80
CA ASP A 305 -9.53 20.74 -16.20
C ASP A 305 -8.17 21.03 -16.84
N GLN A 306 -7.10 20.42 -16.32
CA GLN A 306 -5.77 20.51 -16.94
C GLN A 306 -5.65 19.69 -18.23
N ALA A 307 -6.38 18.59 -18.37
CA ALA A 307 -6.38 17.78 -19.58
C ALA A 307 -6.86 18.56 -20.81
N ARG A 308 -7.67 19.61 -20.62
CA ARG A 308 -8.07 20.58 -21.67
C ARG A 308 -6.91 21.43 -22.20
N LYS A 309 -5.86 21.62 -21.39
CA LYS A 309 -4.69 22.45 -21.71
C LYS A 309 -3.50 21.60 -22.16
N ARG A 310 -3.39 20.38 -21.64
CA ARG A 310 -2.27 19.47 -21.91
C ARG A 310 -2.81 18.06 -22.16
N PRO A 311 -2.53 17.47 -23.34
CA PRO A 311 -3.01 16.14 -23.69
C PRO A 311 -2.70 15.10 -22.61
N THR A 312 -3.75 14.46 -22.10
CA THR A 312 -3.70 13.55 -20.96
C THR A 312 -4.54 12.31 -21.24
N ARG A 313 -3.92 11.14 -21.07
CA ARG A 313 -4.58 9.84 -21.00
C ARG A 313 -4.78 9.48 -19.53
N LEU A 314 -6.03 9.35 -19.11
CA LEU A 314 -6.42 9.05 -17.74
C LEU A 314 -7.04 7.66 -17.66
N LEU A 315 -6.45 6.80 -16.84
CA LEU A 315 -7.02 5.52 -16.43
C LEU A 315 -7.57 5.67 -15.01
N LEU A 316 -8.85 5.37 -14.81
CA LEU A 316 -9.42 5.17 -13.48
C LEU A 316 -9.69 3.68 -13.26
N ALA A 317 -9.28 3.16 -12.12
CA ALA A 317 -9.52 1.80 -11.72
C ALA A 317 -10.26 1.76 -10.37
N ALA A 318 -11.54 1.41 -10.42
CA ALA A 318 -12.35 1.13 -9.25
C ALA A 318 -12.29 -0.37 -8.98
N LEU A 319 -11.71 -0.79 -7.85
CA LEU A 319 -11.45 -2.21 -7.60
C LEU A 319 -12.33 -2.75 -6.48
N GLY A 320 -12.89 -3.94 -6.71
CA GLY A 320 -13.44 -4.81 -5.67
C GLY A 320 -12.49 -5.97 -5.36
N GLU A 321 -12.99 -6.99 -4.65
CA GLU A 321 -12.15 -8.11 -4.22
C GLU A 321 -11.65 -9.02 -5.34
N ARG A 322 -12.48 -9.30 -6.35
CA ARG A 322 -12.13 -10.21 -7.47
C ARG A 322 -12.19 -9.53 -8.83
N VAL A 323 -13.06 -8.53 -8.96
CA VAL A 323 -13.34 -7.80 -10.18
C VAL A 323 -13.14 -6.30 -9.97
N GLY A 324 -12.79 -5.62 -11.04
CA GLY A 324 -12.58 -4.18 -11.07
C GLY A 324 -13.15 -3.58 -12.34
N LEU A 325 -13.53 -2.32 -12.28
CA LEU A 325 -13.85 -1.50 -13.45
C LEU A 325 -12.62 -0.67 -13.79
N VAL A 326 -12.18 -0.76 -15.03
CA VAL A 326 -11.10 0.06 -15.56
C VAL A 326 -11.65 0.84 -16.75
N GLY A 327 -11.62 2.17 -16.64
CA GLY A 327 -11.93 3.07 -17.75
C GLY A 327 -10.68 3.81 -18.19
N VAL A 328 -10.54 4.03 -19.49
CA VAL A 328 -9.45 4.84 -20.06
C VAL A 328 -10.05 5.89 -20.98
N ALA A 329 -9.75 7.16 -20.71
CA ALA A 329 -10.13 8.28 -21.57
C ALA A 329 -8.88 9.03 -22.05
N ASP A 330 -8.92 9.48 -23.29
CA ASP A 330 -7.93 10.35 -23.91
C ASP A 330 -8.58 11.73 -24.11
N SER A 331 -7.94 12.78 -23.58
CA SER A 331 -8.44 14.14 -23.68
C SER A 331 -8.51 14.69 -25.12
N GLU A 332 -7.72 14.16 -26.04
CA GLU A 332 -7.71 14.59 -27.45
C GLU A 332 -8.62 13.74 -28.33
N ARG A 333 -8.81 12.45 -27.98
CA ARG A 333 -9.56 11.49 -28.80
C ARG A 333 -10.42 10.58 -27.96
N ALA A 334 -11.65 11.02 -27.66
CA ALA A 334 -12.64 10.16 -27.00
C ALA A 334 -12.96 8.95 -27.89
N LYS A 335 -12.85 7.75 -27.31
CA LYS A 335 -13.23 6.47 -27.94
C LYS A 335 -14.12 5.67 -26.99
N PRO A 336 -15.30 6.19 -26.62
CA PRO A 336 -16.19 5.48 -25.71
C PRO A 336 -16.71 4.20 -26.37
N ASN A 337 -16.94 3.17 -25.55
CA ASN A 337 -17.53 1.90 -25.98
C ASN A 337 -18.98 1.73 -25.49
N GLY A 338 -19.60 2.81 -24.98
CA GLY A 338 -20.97 2.82 -24.48
C GLY A 338 -21.17 2.14 -23.12
N VAL A 339 -20.09 1.65 -22.49
CA VAL A 339 -20.14 1.05 -21.15
C VAL A 339 -19.91 2.15 -20.10
N PRO A 340 -20.86 2.41 -19.19
CA PRO A 340 -20.67 3.41 -18.14
C PRO A 340 -19.66 2.92 -17.09
N PHE A 341 -18.93 3.86 -16.46
CA PHE A 341 -18.08 3.57 -15.31
C PHE A 341 -18.93 3.47 -14.03
N ASP A 342 -19.75 2.43 -13.97
CA ASP A 342 -20.74 2.15 -12.93
C ASP A 342 -20.74 0.64 -12.64
N GLU A 343 -20.99 0.25 -11.39
CA GLU A 343 -21.10 -1.15 -10.97
C GLU A 343 -22.13 -1.97 -11.76
N ARG A 344 -23.15 -1.35 -12.35
CA ARG A 344 -24.05 -2.03 -13.31
C ARG A 344 -23.28 -2.70 -14.46
N ALA A 345 -22.19 -2.08 -14.92
CA ALA A 345 -21.32 -2.67 -15.94
C ALA A 345 -20.67 -3.99 -15.49
N VAL A 346 -20.48 -4.20 -14.18
CA VAL A 346 -19.96 -5.49 -13.66
C VAL A 346 -20.99 -6.60 -13.86
N ALA A 347 -22.28 -6.30 -13.67
CA ALA A 347 -23.36 -7.26 -13.91
C ALA A 347 -23.63 -7.45 -15.41
N ASP A 348 -23.62 -6.36 -16.18
CA ASP A 348 -24.05 -6.33 -17.59
C ASP A 348 -22.97 -6.80 -18.58
N CYS A 349 -21.68 -6.59 -18.28
CA CYS A 349 -20.59 -6.88 -19.23
C CYS A 349 -20.11 -8.35 -19.21
N GLY A 350 -20.70 -9.23 -18.40
CA GLY A 350 -20.33 -10.64 -18.34
C GLY A 350 -18.96 -10.90 -17.72
N ALA A 351 -18.20 -11.87 -18.26
CA ALA A 351 -16.93 -12.30 -17.68
C ALA A 351 -15.83 -11.22 -17.84
N PRO A 352 -14.91 -11.08 -16.86
CA PRO A 352 -13.78 -10.15 -16.97
C PRO A 352 -12.95 -10.38 -18.24
N THR A 353 -12.56 -9.30 -18.90
CA THR A 353 -11.96 -9.33 -20.25
C THR A 353 -10.42 -9.29 -20.25
N GLY A 354 -9.80 -9.33 -19.07
CA GLY A 354 -8.34 -9.28 -18.89
C GLY A 354 -7.96 -8.98 -17.44
N PHE A 355 -6.69 -8.68 -17.20
CA PHE A 355 -6.17 -8.38 -15.86
C PHE A 355 -5.87 -6.89 -15.66
N LEU A 356 -6.00 -6.43 -14.41
CA LEU A 356 -5.67 -5.05 -14.03
C LEU A 356 -4.24 -4.67 -14.41
N HIS A 357 -3.27 -5.56 -14.17
CA HIS A 357 -1.86 -5.27 -14.42
C HIS A 357 -1.57 -5.00 -15.89
N GLU A 358 -2.25 -5.71 -16.80
CA GLU A 358 -2.14 -5.50 -18.25
C GLU A 358 -2.71 -4.13 -18.64
N ALA A 359 -3.84 -3.75 -18.06
CA ALA A 359 -4.46 -2.45 -18.31
C ALA A 359 -3.58 -1.29 -17.85
N VAL A 360 -2.99 -1.40 -16.64
CA VAL A 360 -2.03 -0.41 -16.13
C VAL A 360 -0.78 -0.37 -17.01
N ARG A 361 -0.25 -1.53 -17.41
CA ARG A 361 0.93 -1.60 -18.28
C ARG A 361 0.68 -0.97 -19.65
N ALA A 362 -0.48 -1.26 -20.25
CA ALA A 362 -0.86 -0.74 -21.57
C ALA A 362 -0.98 0.78 -21.58
N LEU A 363 -1.42 1.41 -20.49
CA LEU A 363 -1.49 2.88 -20.39
C LEU A 363 -0.14 3.55 -20.64
N PHE A 364 0.95 2.93 -20.16
CA PHE A 364 2.30 3.51 -20.15
C PHE A 364 3.19 3.09 -21.33
N ARG A 365 2.78 2.10 -22.11
CA ARG A 365 3.45 1.76 -23.37
C ARG A 365 3.19 2.87 -24.40
N GLU A 366 4.17 3.09 -25.27
CA GLU A 366 3.91 3.87 -26.49
C GLU A 366 3.02 3.02 -27.39
N GLU A 367 1.93 3.62 -27.88
CA GLU A 367 1.19 3.05 -29.00
C GLU A 367 2.01 3.47 -30.23
N ASP A 368 2.50 2.49 -30.99
CA ASP A 368 3.18 2.72 -32.28
C ASP A 368 2.29 3.47 -33.28
#